data_AF-A0A3B4B6T4-F1
#
_entry.id   AF-A0A3B4B6T4-F1
#
_cell.length_a   1.000
_cell.length_b   1.000
_cell.length_c   1.000
_cell.angle_alpha   90.00
_cell.angle_beta   90.00
_cell.angle_gamma   90.00
#
_symmetry.space_group_name_H-M   'P 1'
#
loop_
_entity.id
_entity.type
_entity.pdbx_description
1 polymer ?
#
loop_
_entity_poly.entity_id
_entity_poly.type
_entity_poly.pdbx_seq_one_letter_code
_entity_poly.pdbx_strand_id
1 'polypeptide(L)'
;MFKLVFLNICLSCCCRFVITETGLTTCGFSCDLLEIFKMGEHQACVKLSEEKLIPRADILSLLRTYNCYHEGKNFQLRTREEDGELILEGLLNIYWGLRRPIRLQMHDDNERFQLSVAKKLPGEANNNPLDRPRASSEVSGEEEDSPQLLRTRSDASFMRVQRRIKTQTSENLQRLRTHRFSINGHFYNHKTSVFTPAFGSVTNVRVNSSMTTIQVLNLLLHKFRVENKCEEFVLYMVHESGEKTRFKDGEYPLVARVLYGPCEKISKIFIMEADLGEEVTYDVAQYIKFEIPVLDSFVEKLKEEEEREINKLTKKYSALKSMILHQLEHKALHSDRV
;
A
#
# COMPACT_ATOMS: atom_id res chain seq x y z
N MET A 1 -25.33 -8.29 0.93
CA MET A 1 -24.14 -7.96 0.11
C MET A 1 -22.93 -8.80 0.49
N PHE A 2 -22.40 -8.73 1.73
CA PHE A 2 -21.21 -9.49 2.17
C PHE A 2 -21.19 -11.00 1.82
N LYS A 3 -22.31 -11.73 1.99
CA LYS A 3 -22.39 -13.18 1.68
C LYS A 3 -22.06 -13.55 0.22
N LEU A 4 -22.23 -12.64 -0.75
CA LEU A 4 -21.96 -12.94 -2.16
C LEU A 4 -20.46 -12.85 -2.51
N VAL A 5 -19.70 -12.04 -1.77
CA VAL A 5 -18.24 -11.90 -1.92
C VAL A 5 -17.54 -13.18 -1.45
N PHE A 6 -18.02 -13.80 -0.37
CA PHE A 6 -17.45 -15.05 0.17
C PHE A 6 -17.49 -16.23 -0.82
N LEU A 7 -18.55 -16.33 -1.63
CA LEU A 7 -18.70 -17.48 -2.52
C LEU A 7 -17.69 -17.46 -3.69
N ASN A 8 -17.39 -16.28 -4.25
CA ASN A 8 -16.42 -16.17 -5.34
C ASN A 8 -14.96 -16.31 -4.87
N ILE A 9 -14.62 -15.88 -3.65
CA ILE A 9 -13.27 -16.04 -3.09
C ILE A 9 -12.89 -17.53 -2.93
N CYS A 10 -13.86 -18.40 -2.61
CA CYS A 10 -13.63 -19.85 -2.52
C CYS A 10 -13.36 -20.54 -3.87
N LEU A 11 -13.82 -19.99 -5.01
CA LEU A 11 -13.61 -20.63 -6.32
C LEU A 11 -12.27 -20.29 -6.99
N SER A 12 -11.66 -19.12 -6.71
CA SER A 12 -10.35 -18.75 -7.29
C SER A 12 -9.16 -19.42 -6.57
N CYS A 13 -9.32 -19.76 -5.28
CA CYS A 13 -8.25 -20.39 -4.53
C CYS A 13 -8.25 -21.91 -4.77
N CYS A 14 -7.34 -22.39 -5.63
CA CYS A 14 -7.16 -23.81 -6.00
C CYS A 14 -6.88 -24.78 -4.84
N CYS A 15 -7.86 -25.03 -3.99
CA CYS A 15 -7.99 -26.27 -3.23
C CYS A 15 -8.48 -27.34 -4.20
N ARG A 16 -7.57 -28.20 -4.63
CA ARG A 16 -7.77 -29.25 -5.62
C ARG A 16 -8.79 -30.27 -5.10
N PHE A 17 -10.07 -30.09 -5.42
CA PHE A 17 -11.11 -31.10 -5.21
C PHE A 17 -10.77 -32.33 -6.06
N VAL A 18 -10.18 -33.34 -5.42
CA VAL A 18 -10.01 -34.66 -6.02
C VAL A 18 -11.36 -35.35 -5.95
N ILE A 19 -12.12 -35.27 -7.03
CA ILE A 19 -13.29 -36.12 -7.22
C ILE A 19 -12.77 -37.49 -7.67
N THR A 20 -12.63 -38.41 -6.72
CA THR A 20 -12.56 -39.85 -7.00
C THR A 20 -13.84 -40.48 -6.49
N GLU A 21 -14.57 -41.13 -7.39
CA GLU A 21 -15.73 -41.94 -7.03
C GLU A 21 -15.31 -43.08 -6.09
N THR A 22 -16.23 -43.44 -5.18
CA THR A 22 -16.13 -44.53 -4.18
C THR A 22 -15.19 -44.30 -2.98
N GLY A 23 -15.72 -44.54 -1.77
CA GLY A 23 -14.94 -44.72 -0.54
C GLY A 23 -15.03 -43.57 0.47
N LEU A 24 -15.89 -43.71 1.48
CA LEU A 24 -15.78 -42.92 2.72
C LEU A 24 -14.45 -43.23 3.42
N THR A 25 -13.62 -42.21 3.64
CA THR A 25 -12.76 -42.16 4.84
C THR A 25 -12.90 -40.80 5.51
N THR A 26 -13.18 -40.81 6.80
CA THR A 26 -13.53 -39.63 7.59
C THR A 26 -12.28 -38.91 8.09
N CYS A 27 -12.04 -37.67 7.62
CA CYS A 27 -11.28 -36.70 8.40
C CYS A 27 -12.25 -35.99 9.38
N GLY A 28 -11.98 -36.14 10.68
CA GLY A 28 -12.98 -35.87 11.73
C GLY A 28 -13.33 -34.39 11.91
N PHE A 29 -14.46 -33.97 11.34
CA PHE A 29 -15.24 -32.86 11.88
C PHE A 29 -16.24 -33.41 12.90
N SER A 30 -15.96 -33.24 14.19
CA SER A 30 -16.97 -33.44 15.23
C SER A 30 -17.94 -32.27 15.20
N CYS A 31 -19.22 -32.55 14.95
CA CYS A 31 -20.26 -31.55 15.03
C CYS A 31 -20.72 -31.36 16.48
N ASP A 32 -20.12 -30.41 17.20
CA ASP A 32 -20.71 -29.87 18.43
C ASP A 32 -21.61 -28.67 18.08
N LEU A 33 -22.76 -28.99 17.48
CA LEU A 33 -23.89 -28.09 17.35
C LEU A 33 -24.97 -28.58 18.32
N LEU A 34 -25.41 -27.70 19.24
CA LEU A 34 -26.50 -27.87 20.23
C LEU A 34 -26.12 -28.18 21.70
N GLU A 35 -25.28 -27.33 22.30
CA GLU A 35 -25.37 -26.85 23.70
C GLU A 35 -24.56 -25.52 23.69
N ILE A 36 -25.06 -24.34 24.05
CA ILE A 36 -25.81 -23.91 25.24
C ILE A 36 -26.79 -22.78 24.86
N PHE A 37 -28.04 -22.86 25.31
CA PHE A 37 -28.93 -21.69 25.43
C PHE A 37 -28.83 -21.16 26.87
N LYS A 38 -28.62 -19.84 27.03
CA LYS A 38 -28.31 -19.07 28.28
C LYS A 38 -26.86 -19.11 28.76
N MET A 39 -26.12 -18.04 28.47
CA MET A 39 -25.52 -17.15 29.48
C MET A 39 -25.50 -15.70 28.91
N GLY A 40 -25.41 -14.70 29.80
CA GLY A 40 -25.80 -13.32 29.51
C GLY A 40 -24.85 -12.47 28.65
N GLU A 41 -25.42 -11.35 28.21
CA GLU A 41 -24.80 -10.07 27.82
C GLU A 41 -23.27 -9.97 27.83
N HIS A 42 -22.65 -10.14 26.65
CA HIS A 42 -21.55 -9.28 26.16
C HIS A 42 -21.42 -9.51 24.65
N GLN A 43 -22.17 -8.76 23.85
CA GLN A 43 -22.11 -8.87 22.38
C GLN A 43 -20.88 -8.12 21.84
N ALA A 44 -19.69 -8.62 22.19
CA ALA A 44 -18.43 -8.11 21.72
C ALA A 44 -18.41 -8.09 20.18
N CYS A 45 -18.04 -6.94 19.62
CA CYS A 45 -17.99 -6.70 18.18
C CYS A 45 -16.64 -6.09 17.82
N VAL A 46 -16.22 -6.26 16.57
CA VAL A 46 -15.00 -5.63 16.03
C VAL A 46 -15.40 -4.55 15.05
N LYS A 47 -14.81 -3.36 15.23
CA LYS A 47 -15.06 -2.18 14.38
C LYS A 47 -14.41 -2.39 13.01
N LEU A 48 -15.13 -2.04 11.94
CA LEU A 48 -14.66 -2.02 10.54
C LEU A 48 -14.42 -0.60 10.03
N SER A 49 -15.33 0.28 10.43
CA SER A 49 -15.30 1.73 10.29
C SER A 49 -16.17 2.28 11.42
N GLU A 50 -16.22 3.61 11.57
CA GLU A 50 -17.01 4.29 12.61
C GLU A 50 -18.49 3.86 12.65
N GLU A 51 -19.05 3.43 11.52
CA GLU A 51 -20.45 3.02 11.36
C GLU A 51 -20.68 1.50 11.21
N LYS A 52 -19.63 0.68 11.13
CA LYS A 52 -19.74 -0.75 10.76
C LYS A 52 -19.08 -1.67 11.78
N LEU A 53 -19.83 -2.67 12.23
CA LEU A 53 -19.42 -3.65 13.25
C LEU A 53 -19.55 -5.09 12.70
N ILE A 54 -18.61 -5.97 13.05
CA ILE A 54 -18.69 -7.42 12.82
C ILE A 54 -18.96 -8.15 14.15
N PRO A 55 -19.89 -9.13 14.20
CA PRO A 55 -20.07 -10.02 15.35
C PRO A 55 -18.81 -10.84 15.66
N ARG A 56 -18.45 -11.01 16.95
CA ARG A 56 -17.29 -11.83 17.39
C ARG A 56 -17.23 -13.23 16.76
N ALA A 57 -18.36 -13.88 16.51
CA ALA A 57 -18.41 -15.20 15.85
C ALA A 57 -17.87 -15.18 14.42
N ASP A 58 -18.24 -14.18 13.61
CA ASP A 58 -17.85 -14.06 12.20
C ASP A 58 -16.35 -13.76 12.09
N ILE A 59 -15.86 -12.76 12.83
CA ILE A 59 -14.44 -12.37 12.79
C ILE A 59 -13.52 -13.50 13.30
N LEU A 60 -13.93 -14.26 14.32
CA LEU A 60 -13.19 -15.44 14.78
C LEU A 60 -13.20 -16.57 13.73
N SER A 61 -14.27 -16.71 12.96
CA SER A 61 -14.32 -17.67 11.84
C SER A 61 -13.35 -17.28 10.72
N LEU A 62 -13.31 -16.00 10.36
CA LEU A 62 -12.34 -15.47 9.39
C LEU A 62 -10.91 -15.61 9.87
N LEU A 63 -10.65 -15.33 11.15
CA LEU A 63 -9.34 -15.50 11.77
C LEU A 63 -8.84 -16.95 11.70
N ARG A 64 -9.71 -17.95 11.92
CA ARG A 64 -9.32 -19.37 11.77
C ARG A 64 -8.86 -19.68 10.35
N THR A 65 -9.63 -19.28 9.35
CA THR A 65 -9.27 -19.45 7.93
C THR A 65 -7.98 -18.71 7.58
N TYR A 66 -7.82 -17.48 8.06
CA TYR A 66 -6.63 -16.66 7.88
C TYR A 66 -5.37 -17.31 8.47
N ASN A 67 -5.45 -17.77 9.72
CA ASN A 67 -4.31 -18.38 10.43
C ASN A 67 -3.94 -19.77 9.90
N CYS A 68 -4.89 -20.51 9.31
CA CYS A 68 -4.63 -21.77 8.60
C CYS A 68 -3.81 -21.53 7.31
N TYR A 69 -4.12 -20.50 6.51
CA TYR A 69 -3.29 -20.14 5.35
C TYR A 69 -1.84 -19.76 5.75
N HIS A 70 -1.69 -19.16 6.93
CA HIS A 70 -0.40 -18.79 7.52
C HIS A 70 0.17 -19.84 8.49
N GLU A 71 -0.32 -21.07 8.49
CA GLU A 71 0.23 -22.14 9.31
C GLU A 71 1.72 -22.37 9.02
N GLY A 72 2.52 -22.45 10.09
CA GLY A 72 3.99 -22.50 10.00
C GLY A 72 4.67 -21.20 9.55
N LYS A 73 3.97 -20.05 9.49
CA LYS A 73 4.51 -18.76 9.02
C LYS A 73 4.31 -17.65 10.07
N ASN A 74 5.21 -16.66 10.06
CA ASN A 74 5.23 -15.53 10.99
C ASN A 74 4.07 -14.50 10.84
N PHE A 75 3.05 -14.81 10.03
CA PHE A 75 1.93 -13.91 9.70
C PHE A 75 0.61 -14.29 10.38
N GLN A 76 0.61 -15.31 11.24
CA GLN A 76 -0.56 -15.61 12.07
C GLN A 76 -0.89 -14.43 12.99
N LEU A 77 -2.18 -14.06 13.04
CA LEU A 77 -2.68 -13.02 13.92
C LEU A 77 -3.03 -13.63 15.28
N ARG A 78 -2.63 -12.96 16.34
CA ARG A 78 -3.01 -13.32 17.71
C ARG A 78 -4.30 -12.61 18.09
N THR A 79 -5.05 -13.19 19.02
CA THR A 79 -6.19 -12.55 19.67
C THR A 79 -5.79 -12.22 21.11
N ARG A 80 -6.17 -11.04 21.57
CA ARG A 80 -6.18 -10.65 22.98
C ARG A 80 -7.52 -10.01 23.31
N GLU A 81 -7.87 -9.99 24.57
CA GLU A 81 -9.08 -9.33 25.08
C GLU A 81 -8.62 -8.21 26.00
N GLU A 82 -9.07 -6.98 25.72
CA GLU A 82 -8.64 -5.75 26.38
C GLU A 82 -9.89 -4.89 26.58
N ASP A 83 -10.19 -4.54 27.84
CA ASP A 83 -11.39 -3.80 28.25
C ASP A 83 -12.73 -4.37 27.74
N GLY A 84 -12.78 -5.69 27.48
CA GLY A 84 -13.95 -6.39 26.93
C GLY A 84 -14.08 -6.30 25.40
N GLU A 85 -13.19 -5.59 24.71
CA GLU A 85 -13.08 -5.60 23.25
C GLU A 85 -12.16 -6.72 22.75
N LEU A 86 -12.53 -7.32 21.61
CA LEU A 86 -11.73 -8.34 20.94
C LEU A 86 -10.66 -7.67 20.07
N ILE A 87 -9.40 -7.75 20.48
CA ILE A 87 -8.28 -7.15 19.75
C ILE A 87 -7.49 -8.24 19.00
N LEU A 88 -7.40 -8.09 17.68
CA LEU A 88 -6.50 -8.87 16.82
C LEU A 88 -5.16 -8.16 16.74
N GLU A 89 -4.04 -8.89 16.72
CA GLU A 89 -2.69 -8.30 16.71
C GLU A 89 -1.71 -9.12 15.85
N GLY A 90 -1.08 -8.51 14.85
CA GLY A 90 -0.31 -9.25 13.85
C GLY A 90 0.68 -8.41 13.03
N LEU A 91 1.25 -9.04 12.01
CA LEU A 91 2.03 -8.35 10.98
C LEU A 91 1.14 -8.07 9.76
N LEU A 92 1.16 -6.85 9.26
CA LEU A 92 0.50 -6.42 8.04
C LEU A 92 1.54 -6.06 6.98
N ASN A 93 1.40 -6.59 5.77
CA ASN A 93 2.21 -6.21 4.62
C ASN A 93 1.61 -4.98 3.95
N ILE A 94 2.45 -3.97 3.75
CA ILE A 94 2.16 -2.77 2.95
C ILE A 94 3.19 -2.69 1.84
N TYR A 95 2.71 -2.57 0.61
CA TYR A 95 3.51 -2.51 -0.60
C TYR A 95 3.77 -1.06 -1.02
N TRP A 96 4.99 -0.76 -1.43
CA TRP A 96 5.33 0.56 -1.95
C TRP A 96 4.75 0.76 -3.35
N GLY A 97 3.81 1.69 -3.49
CA GLY A 97 3.16 2.05 -4.75
C GLY A 97 3.53 3.44 -5.27
N LEU A 98 4.45 4.15 -4.60
CA LEU A 98 4.86 5.50 -4.93
C LEU A 98 5.52 5.58 -6.32
N ARG A 99 5.19 6.62 -7.08
CA ARG A 99 5.81 6.95 -8.38
C ARG A 99 6.86 8.05 -8.24
N ARG A 100 6.78 8.89 -7.21
CA ARG A 100 7.73 9.96 -6.91
C ARG A 100 8.71 9.54 -5.79
N PRO A 101 9.98 10.00 -5.82
CA PRO A 101 10.87 9.89 -4.67
C PRO A 101 10.36 10.74 -3.49
N ILE A 102 10.60 10.27 -2.27
CA ILE A 102 10.27 10.96 -1.01
C ILE A 102 11.55 11.35 -0.28
N ARG A 103 11.44 12.21 0.76
CA ARG A 103 12.58 12.60 1.59
C ARG A 103 12.55 11.87 2.93
N LEU A 104 13.72 11.43 3.38
CA LEU A 104 13.91 10.92 4.74
C LEU A 104 14.63 11.96 5.59
N GLN A 105 14.30 12.02 6.87
CA GLN A 105 15.00 12.86 7.84
C GLN A 105 16.45 12.37 8.00
N MET A 106 17.40 13.29 7.84
CA MET A 106 18.81 13.01 8.08
C MET A 106 19.04 12.70 9.57
N HIS A 107 19.93 11.77 9.83
CA HIS A 107 20.46 11.54 11.16
C HIS A 107 21.82 12.22 11.25
N ASP A 108 21.91 13.31 12.00
CA ASP A 108 23.20 13.72 12.55
C ASP A 108 23.53 12.73 13.67
N ASP A 109 24.66 12.03 13.57
CA ASP A 109 25.08 11.00 14.53
C ASP A 109 25.37 11.54 15.96
N ASN A 110 25.15 12.83 16.17
CA ASN A 110 25.38 13.57 17.40
C ASN A 110 24.41 13.18 18.55
N GLU A 111 23.15 12.84 18.26
CA GLU A 111 22.15 12.54 19.32
C GLU A 111 22.45 11.25 20.10
N ARG A 112 23.24 10.32 19.52
CA ARG A 112 23.66 9.10 20.24
C ARG A 112 24.71 9.35 21.32
N PHE A 113 25.41 10.50 21.26
CA PHE A 113 26.50 10.85 22.19
C PHE A 113 26.08 11.81 23.30
N GLN A 114 24.97 12.54 23.18
CA GLN A 114 24.55 13.50 24.21
C GLN A 114 23.94 12.81 25.45
N LEU A 115 23.30 11.65 25.28
CA LEU A 115 22.69 10.87 26.37
C LEU A 115 23.70 10.13 27.28
N SER A 116 24.98 10.09 26.93
CA SER A 116 26.04 9.43 27.73
C SER A 116 26.96 10.40 28.49
N VAL A 117 26.90 11.71 28.21
CA VAL A 117 27.81 12.71 28.82
C VAL A 117 27.18 13.42 30.04
N ALA A 118 25.85 13.41 30.18
CA ALA A 118 25.12 14.11 31.25
C ALA A 118 25.15 13.44 32.65
N LYS A 119 26.18 12.64 32.98
CA LYS A 119 26.39 12.07 34.33
C LYS A 119 27.86 12.04 34.75
N LYS A 120 28.40 13.22 35.09
CA LYS A 120 29.46 13.40 36.12
C LYS A 120 29.60 14.89 36.47
N LEU A 121 29.15 15.27 37.67
CA LEU A 121 29.49 16.54 38.32
C LEU A 121 30.73 16.33 39.24
N PRO A 122 31.46 17.40 39.60
CA PRO A 122 32.86 17.30 40.00
C PRO A 122 33.11 17.17 41.51
N GLY A 123 34.33 16.76 41.87
CA GLY A 123 34.91 16.80 43.22
C GLY A 123 36.42 17.10 43.13
N GLU A 124 36.96 17.81 44.11
CA GLU A 124 38.11 18.71 43.93
C GLU A 124 39.50 18.17 44.38
N ALA A 125 40.54 18.84 43.86
CA ALA A 125 41.80 19.24 44.51
C ALA A 125 42.99 18.26 44.75
N ASN A 126 44.12 18.65 44.11
CA ASN A 126 45.49 18.77 44.66
C ASN A 126 46.32 17.55 45.13
N ASN A 127 47.37 17.17 44.37
CA ASN A 127 48.76 17.70 44.54
C ASN A 127 49.80 16.97 43.63
N ASN A 128 50.94 17.63 43.40
CA ASN A 128 52.04 17.32 42.44
C ASN A 128 53.29 16.67 43.15
N PRO A 129 54.48 16.40 42.54
CA PRO A 129 54.93 16.37 41.12
C PRO A 129 55.93 15.19 40.74
N LEU A 130 56.66 15.35 39.62
CA LEU A 130 57.91 14.65 39.12
C LEU A 130 57.70 13.57 38.02
N ASP A 131 58.44 13.47 36.90
CA ASP A 131 59.51 14.34 36.31
C ASP A 131 59.61 14.22 34.75
N ARG A 132 60.24 15.23 34.12
CA ARG A 132 60.68 15.57 32.72
C ARG A 132 61.00 14.49 31.62
N PRO A 133 61.33 14.89 30.33
CA PRO A 133 60.82 15.99 29.47
C PRO A 133 60.82 15.74 27.90
N ARG A 134 60.37 16.76 27.12
CA ARG A 134 60.66 17.07 25.66
C ARG A 134 60.04 16.10 24.61
N ALA A 135 59.59 16.51 23.41
CA ALA A 135 59.43 17.79 22.66
C ALA A 135 58.58 17.49 21.37
N SER A 136 58.03 18.39 20.53
CA SER A 136 57.80 19.86 20.48
C SER A 136 56.85 20.19 19.29
N SER A 137 56.35 21.44 19.19
CA SER A 137 55.63 22.10 18.04
C SER A 137 54.32 21.44 17.56
N GLU A 138 53.13 22.08 17.58
CA GLU A 138 52.68 23.33 16.90
C GLU A 138 52.66 23.18 15.35
N VAL A 139 51.64 23.62 14.58
CA VAL A 139 50.36 24.31 14.88
C VAL A 139 49.28 24.05 13.79
N SER A 140 48.05 24.47 14.07
CA SER A 140 46.80 24.53 13.29
C SER A 140 46.84 24.91 11.80
N GLY A 141 45.74 24.61 11.08
CA GLY A 141 45.41 25.22 9.77
C GLY A 141 44.12 24.67 9.14
N GLU A 142 43.00 25.39 9.28
CA GLU A 142 41.74 25.18 8.53
C GLU A 142 41.68 26.13 7.31
N GLU A 143 40.50 26.26 6.67
CA GLU A 143 40.17 27.07 5.48
C GLU A 143 40.73 26.50 4.15
N GLU A 144 39.95 26.07 3.16
CA GLU A 144 38.70 26.55 2.52
C GLU A 144 38.92 27.52 1.33
N ASP A 145 38.12 27.23 0.29
CA ASP A 145 37.84 27.95 -0.96
C ASP A 145 38.89 28.08 -2.09
N SER A 146 38.33 28.10 -3.30
CA SER A 146 38.95 28.40 -4.60
C SER A 146 38.18 29.61 -5.19
N PRO A 147 38.39 30.06 -6.45
CA PRO A 147 39.47 29.83 -7.40
C PRO A 147 40.12 31.15 -7.89
N GLN A 148 41.25 31.08 -8.60
CA GLN A 148 41.65 32.17 -9.51
C GLN A 148 42.37 31.66 -10.76
N LEU A 149 41.91 32.13 -11.93
CA LEU A 149 42.54 31.90 -13.24
C LEU A 149 43.18 33.18 -13.75
N LEU A 150 44.47 33.15 -14.06
CA LEU A 150 45.07 34.00 -15.09
C LEU A 150 46.05 33.19 -15.97
N ARG A 151 46.18 33.65 -17.21
CA ARG A 151 46.81 33.00 -18.37
C ARG A 151 48.17 33.67 -18.61
N THR A 152 49.25 33.05 -19.13
CA THR A 152 49.52 32.97 -20.59
C THR A 152 50.97 32.50 -20.90
N ARG A 153 51.12 31.41 -21.70
CA ARG A 153 52.27 31.01 -22.58
C ARG A 153 53.66 30.78 -21.92
N SER A 154 54.61 29.99 -22.45
CA SER A 154 54.88 29.45 -23.81
C SER A 154 55.40 28.00 -23.71
N ASP A 155 54.92 27.02 -24.47
CA ASP A 155 55.23 26.66 -25.88
C ASP A 155 56.54 25.83 -26.08
N ALA A 156 56.37 24.50 -26.24
CA ALA A 156 57.30 23.57 -26.89
C ALA A 156 56.54 22.28 -27.25
N SER A 157 56.75 21.75 -28.46
CA SER A 157 55.88 20.75 -29.10
C SER A 157 56.39 19.31 -29.02
N PHE A 158 55.48 18.34 -28.91
CA PHE A 158 55.54 17.15 -29.78
C PHE A 158 54.18 16.46 -29.94
N MET A 159 53.92 15.92 -31.13
CA MET A 159 52.65 15.29 -31.48
C MET A 159 52.50 13.88 -30.89
N ARG A 160 51.30 13.57 -30.37
CA ARG A 160 50.57 12.35 -30.76
C ARG A 160 49.10 12.41 -30.34
N VAL A 161 48.23 12.69 -31.30
CA VAL A 161 46.79 12.43 -31.17
C VAL A 161 46.58 10.92 -31.22
N GLN A 162 46.47 10.29 -30.05
CA GLN A 162 45.85 8.97 -29.93
C GLN A 162 44.68 9.10 -28.96
N ARG A 163 43.47 8.86 -29.47
CA ARG A 163 42.23 8.78 -28.69
C ARG A 163 42.33 7.57 -27.75
N ARG A 164 42.98 7.74 -26.60
CA ARG A 164 42.98 6.70 -25.57
C ARG A 164 41.67 6.80 -24.82
N ILE A 165 40.76 5.89 -25.15
CA ILE A 165 39.56 5.60 -24.35
C ILE A 165 40.03 5.52 -22.90
N LYS A 166 39.44 6.36 -22.03
CA LYS A 166 39.79 6.42 -20.61
C LYS A 166 39.24 5.13 -19.98
N THR A 167 40.04 4.06 -20.02
CA THR A 167 39.79 2.80 -19.33
C THR A 167 39.54 3.14 -17.87
N GLN A 168 38.30 3.01 -17.43
CA GLN A 168 37.92 3.33 -16.05
C GLN A 168 38.78 2.48 -15.11
N THR A 169 39.53 3.14 -14.23
CA THR A 169 40.31 2.43 -13.21
C THR A 169 39.38 1.56 -12.38
N SER A 170 39.84 0.38 -11.99
CA SER A 170 39.11 -0.55 -11.13
C SER A 170 38.59 0.16 -9.88
N GLU A 171 39.39 1.05 -9.28
CA GLU A 171 38.98 1.92 -8.17
C GLU A 171 37.77 2.83 -8.46
N ASN A 172 37.61 3.36 -9.68
CA ASN A 172 36.42 4.17 -10.00
C ASN A 172 35.18 3.28 -10.07
N LEU A 173 35.28 2.10 -10.68
CA LEU A 173 34.22 1.09 -10.66
C LEU A 173 33.93 0.58 -9.24
N GLN A 174 34.93 0.55 -8.36
CA GLN A 174 34.79 0.16 -6.97
C GLN A 174 34.12 1.28 -6.14
N ARG A 175 34.58 2.53 -6.26
CA ARG A 175 33.94 3.72 -5.64
C ARG A 175 32.48 3.85 -6.09
N LEU A 176 32.18 3.66 -7.38
CA LEU A 176 30.80 3.62 -7.92
C LEU A 176 29.97 2.41 -7.47
N ARG A 177 30.60 1.37 -6.92
CA ARG A 177 29.91 0.23 -6.27
C ARG A 177 29.68 0.48 -4.79
N THR A 178 30.64 1.04 -4.05
CA THR A 178 30.46 1.40 -2.63
C THR A 178 29.45 2.54 -2.44
N HIS A 179 29.30 3.42 -3.44
CA HIS A 179 28.25 4.45 -3.50
C HIS A 179 26.85 3.92 -3.90
N ARG A 180 26.64 2.60 -4.02
CA ARG A 180 25.30 2.03 -4.25
C ARG A 180 24.55 1.93 -2.94
N PHE A 181 24.04 3.07 -2.49
CA PHE A 181 23.19 3.17 -1.31
C PHE A 181 21.83 2.51 -1.58
N SER A 182 21.68 1.27 -1.14
CA SER A 182 20.40 0.61 -1.08
C SER A 182 20.01 0.24 0.35
N ILE A 183 18.85 0.74 0.78
CA ILE A 183 18.21 0.32 2.04
C ILE A 183 17.17 -0.72 1.64
N ASN A 184 17.36 -1.98 2.04
CA ASN A 184 16.44 -3.11 1.75
C ASN A 184 16.06 -3.25 0.26
N GLY A 185 16.94 -2.86 -0.67
CA GLY A 185 16.69 -2.89 -2.11
C GLY A 185 16.01 -1.64 -2.69
N HIS A 186 15.65 -0.66 -1.86
CA HIS A 186 15.25 0.69 -2.29
C HIS A 186 16.48 1.56 -2.55
N PHE A 187 16.38 2.61 -3.37
CA PHE A 187 17.48 3.55 -3.61
C PHE A 187 17.45 4.70 -2.60
N TYR A 188 18.58 5.04 -1.97
CA TYR A 188 18.65 6.11 -0.97
C TYR A 188 19.88 7.03 -1.15
N ASN A 189 19.72 8.25 -1.62
CA ASN A 189 20.83 9.20 -1.71
C ASN A 189 21.06 9.93 -0.37
N HIS A 190 22.01 9.45 0.43
CA HIS A 190 22.40 10.06 1.71
C HIS A 190 22.89 11.51 1.64
N LYS A 191 23.25 12.04 0.45
CA LYS A 191 23.65 13.46 0.30
C LYS A 191 22.47 14.42 0.15
N THR A 192 21.33 13.90 -0.30
CA THR A 192 20.12 14.71 -0.58
C THR A 192 18.90 14.20 0.18
N SER A 193 19.09 13.19 1.02
CA SER A 193 18.07 12.45 1.77
C SER A 193 16.94 11.85 0.92
N VAL A 194 17.17 11.71 -0.39
CA VAL A 194 16.13 11.26 -1.35
C VAL A 194 16.06 9.74 -1.33
N PHE A 195 14.86 9.22 -1.06
CA PHE A 195 14.54 7.80 -1.06
C PHE A 195 13.54 7.49 -2.17
N THR A 196 13.93 6.57 -3.06
CA THR A 196 13.06 6.02 -4.10
C THR A 196 12.76 4.57 -3.74
N PRO A 197 11.58 4.26 -3.17
CA PRO A 197 11.20 2.89 -2.90
C PRO A 197 11.04 2.12 -4.21
N ALA A 198 11.36 0.83 -4.18
CA ALA A 198 11.15 -0.04 -5.33
C ALA A 198 9.65 -0.34 -5.44
N PHE A 199 9.02 -0.04 -6.58
CA PHE A 199 7.59 -0.30 -6.78
C PHE A 199 7.27 -1.79 -6.57
N GLY A 200 6.23 -2.10 -5.80
CA GLY A 200 5.83 -3.46 -5.47
C GLY A 200 6.72 -4.18 -4.46
N SER A 201 7.74 -3.52 -3.89
CA SER A 201 8.44 -4.03 -2.70
C SER A 201 7.58 -3.92 -1.44
N VAL A 202 7.83 -4.78 -0.47
CA VAL A 202 6.96 -4.94 0.72
C VAL A 202 7.64 -4.50 2.00
N THR A 203 6.89 -3.83 2.86
CA THR A 203 7.23 -3.58 4.26
C THR A 203 6.20 -4.25 5.16
N ASN A 204 6.66 -5.02 6.14
CA ASN A 204 5.86 -5.51 7.25
C ASN A 204 5.80 -4.49 8.41
N VAL A 205 4.60 -4.20 8.92
CA VAL A 205 4.37 -3.40 10.14
C VAL A 205 3.59 -4.21 11.16
N ARG A 206 3.84 -4.00 12.46
CA ARG A 206 3.10 -4.65 13.55
C ARG A 206 1.89 -3.79 13.90
N VAL A 207 0.68 -4.33 13.78
CA VAL A 207 -0.57 -3.57 13.93
C VAL A 207 -1.62 -4.38 14.68
N ASN A 208 -2.65 -3.71 15.18
CA ASN A 208 -3.80 -4.34 15.83
C ASN A 208 -5.13 -3.98 15.11
N SER A 209 -6.26 -4.50 15.58
CA SER A 209 -7.59 -4.25 15.00
C SER A 209 -8.23 -2.91 15.39
N SER A 210 -7.69 -2.19 16.39
CA SER A 210 -8.15 -0.85 16.77
C SER A 210 -7.34 0.28 16.11
N MET A 211 -6.25 -0.04 15.40
CA MET A 211 -5.44 0.92 14.66
C MET A 211 -6.10 1.39 13.36
N THR A 212 -6.32 2.69 13.25
CA THR A 212 -6.90 3.33 12.05
C THR A 212 -5.90 3.41 10.89
N THR A 213 -6.40 3.64 9.67
CA THR A 213 -5.60 3.89 8.46
C THR A 213 -4.49 4.92 8.69
N ILE A 214 -4.81 6.06 9.33
CA ILE A 214 -3.84 7.12 9.65
C ILE A 214 -2.75 6.60 10.61
N GLN A 215 -3.11 5.84 11.65
CA GLN A 215 -2.14 5.31 12.62
C GLN A 215 -1.21 4.27 11.99
N VAL A 216 -1.73 3.39 11.14
CA VAL A 216 -0.94 2.40 10.38
C VAL A 216 0.01 3.09 9.39
N LEU A 217 -0.48 4.14 8.71
CA LEU A 217 0.31 4.95 7.79
C LEU A 217 1.45 5.68 8.50
N ASN A 218 1.16 6.35 9.63
CA ASN A 218 2.18 7.01 10.45
C ASN A 218 3.23 6.02 10.99
N LEU A 219 2.83 4.82 11.39
CA LEU A 219 3.77 3.77 11.83
C LEU A 219 4.73 3.37 10.69
N LEU A 220 4.25 3.27 9.45
CA LEU A 220 5.08 3.00 8.28
C LEU A 220 6.03 4.17 7.96
N LEU A 221 5.52 5.40 7.91
CA LEU A 221 6.32 6.59 7.61
C LEU A 221 7.40 6.82 8.66
N HIS A 222 7.07 6.67 9.95
CA HIS A 222 8.03 6.77 11.05
C HIS A 222 9.10 5.66 11.00
N LYS A 223 8.74 4.42 10.62
CA LYS A 223 9.71 3.32 10.43
C LYS A 223 10.81 3.66 9.41
N PHE A 224 10.51 4.50 8.42
CA PHE A 224 11.48 4.98 7.42
C PHE A 224 11.98 6.41 7.67
N ARG A 225 11.47 7.10 8.70
CA ARG A 225 11.73 8.52 9.00
C ARG A 225 11.40 9.44 7.82
N VAL A 226 10.25 9.26 7.18
CA VAL A 226 9.79 10.13 6.08
C VAL A 226 9.51 11.55 6.60
N GLU A 227 10.01 12.55 5.88
CA GLU A 227 9.85 13.98 6.21
C GLU A 227 8.47 14.53 5.78
N ASN A 228 7.94 14.00 4.68
CA ASN A 228 6.63 14.34 4.12
C ASN A 228 5.46 14.04 5.09
N LYS A 229 4.38 14.82 5.01
CA LYS A 229 3.20 14.62 5.85
C LYS A 229 2.47 13.33 5.50
N CYS A 230 1.78 12.72 6.47
CA CYS A 230 0.93 11.56 6.21
C CYS A 230 -0.21 11.86 5.23
N GLU A 231 -0.72 13.10 5.18
CA GLU A 231 -1.76 13.58 4.26
C GLU A 231 -1.38 13.44 2.77
N GLU A 232 -0.08 13.42 2.44
CA GLU A 232 0.42 13.23 1.07
C GLU A 232 0.30 11.78 0.59
N PHE A 233 -0.02 10.84 1.51
CA PHE A 233 -0.06 9.42 1.25
C PHE A 233 -1.40 8.81 1.64
N VAL A 234 -1.83 7.81 0.90
CA VAL A 234 -3.09 7.10 1.12
C VAL A 234 -2.86 5.60 0.94
N LEU A 235 -3.53 4.80 1.76
CA LEU A 235 -3.54 3.35 1.60
C LEU A 235 -4.62 2.93 0.59
N TYR A 236 -4.30 1.99 -0.28
CA TYR A 236 -5.22 1.40 -1.25
C TYR A 236 -5.23 -0.13 -1.13
N MET A 237 -6.42 -0.73 -1.17
CA MET A 237 -6.58 -2.15 -1.46
C MET A 237 -6.55 -2.34 -2.97
N VAL A 238 -5.63 -3.15 -3.48
CA VAL A 238 -5.49 -3.47 -4.91
C VAL A 238 -5.67 -4.97 -5.10
N HIS A 239 -6.60 -5.35 -5.99
CA HIS A 239 -6.90 -6.73 -6.32
C HIS A 239 -6.27 -7.19 -7.65
N GLU A 240 -6.10 -8.50 -7.82
CA GLU A 240 -5.62 -9.10 -9.09
C GLU A 240 -6.57 -8.86 -10.28
N SER A 241 -7.85 -8.58 -10.00
CA SER A 241 -8.84 -8.13 -10.99
C SER A 241 -8.44 -6.80 -11.65
N GLY A 242 -7.72 -5.94 -10.92
CA GLY A 242 -7.48 -4.53 -11.24
C GLY A 242 -8.33 -3.56 -10.41
N GLU A 243 -9.26 -4.07 -9.58
CA GLU A 243 -10.04 -3.26 -8.66
C GLU A 243 -9.12 -2.59 -7.63
N LYS A 244 -9.35 -1.31 -7.37
CA LYS A 244 -8.53 -0.46 -6.50
C LYS A 244 -9.44 0.41 -5.63
N THR A 245 -9.57 0.04 -4.36
CA THR A 245 -10.37 0.77 -3.38
C THR A 245 -9.48 1.59 -2.46
N ARG A 246 -9.84 2.86 -2.24
CA ARG A 246 -9.18 3.74 -1.27
C ARG A 246 -9.59 3.35 0.15
N PHE A 247 -8.63 3.28 1.07
CA PHE A 247 -8.93 3.24 2.49
C PHE A 247 -9.35 4.62 3.00
N LYS A 248 -10.42 4.66 3.80
CA LYS A 248 -10.81 5.86 4.55
C LYS A 248 -9.98 5.99 5.83
N ASP A 249 -9.91 7.21 6.33
CA ASP A 249 -9.09 7.57 7.49
C ASP A 249 -9.51 6.82 8.77
N GLY A 250 -10.82 6.65 8.99
CA GLY A 250 -11.43 5.91 10.10
C GLY A 250 -11.68 4.42 9.85
N GLU A 251 -11.07 3.81 8.82
CA GLU A 251 -11.10 2.35 8.62
C GLU A 251 -9.93 1.66 9.32
N TYR A 252 -10.02 0.34 9.52
CA TYR A 252 -9.01 -0.48 10.21
C TYR A 252 -8.31 -1.46 9.24
N PRO A 253 -7.10 -1.15 8.73
CA PRO A 253 -6.45 -1.93 7.67
C PRO A 253 -6.20 -3.41 8.00
N LEU A 254 -5.97 -3.74 9.28
CA LEU A 254 -5.82 -5.14 9.69
C LEU A 254 -7.14 -5.93 9.56
N VAL A 255 -8.26 -5.31 9.95
CA VAL A 255 -9.58 -5.98 9.89
C VAL A 255 -10.03 -6.11 8.43
N ALA A 256 -9.78 -5.09 7.61
CA ALA A 256 -9.95 -5.18 6.17
C ALA A 256 -9.11 -6.32 5.56
N ARG A 257 -7.83 -6.47 5.95
CA ARG A 257 -7.00 -7.60 5.50
C ARG A 257 -7.59 -8.96 5.89
N VAL A 258 -8.19 -9.09 7.07
CA VAL A 258 -8.89 -10.34 7.47
C VAL A 258 -10.15 -10.59 6.62
N LEU A 259 -10.90 -9.54 6.26
CA LEU A 259 -12.06 -9.62 5.36
C LEU A 259 -11.69 -10.03 3.92
N TYR A 260 -10.70 -9.36 3.31
CA TYR A 260 -10.26 -9.62 1.94
C TYR A 260 -9.33 -10.83 1.81
N GLY A 261 -8.94 -11.43 2.94
CA GLY A 261 -8.22 -12.70 3.02
C GLY A 261 -6.69 -12.60 3.05
N PRO A 262 -6.02 -13.72 3.37
CA PRO A 262 -4.58 -13.79 3.59
C PRO A 262 -3.71 -13.85 2.31
N CYS A 263 -4.32 -14.01 1.13
CA CYS A 263 -3.58 -14.30 -0.09
C CYS A 263 -3.07 -13.03 -0.78
N GLU A 264 -1.80 -12.69 -0.55
CA GLU A 264 -1.09 -11.57 -1.20
C GLU A 264 -0.99 -11.64 -2.74
N LYS A 265 -1.48 -12.72 -3.37
CA LYS A 265 -1.64 -12.78 -4.83
C LYS A 265 -2.94 -12.08 -5.27
N ILE A 266 -4.01 -12.29 -4.51
CA ILE A 266 -5.38 -11.86 -4.83
C ILE A 266 -5.64 -10.42 -4.39
N SER A 267 -5.14 -10.03 -3.21
CA SER A 267 -5.33 -8.70 -2.62
C SER A 267 -4.04 -8.20 -1.97
N LYS A 268 -3.71 -6.92 -2.16
CA LYS A 268 -2.53 -6.25 -1.61
C LYS A 268 -2.87 -4.87 -1.11
N ILE A 269 -2.30 -4.46 0.01
CA ILE A 269 -2.41 -3.10 0.53
C ILE A 269 -1.19 -2.30 0.04
N PHE A 270 -1.41 -1.21 -0.69
CA PHE A 270 -0.36 -0.32 -1.19
C PHE A 270 -0.40 1.03 -0.48
N ILE A 271 0.77 1.64 -0.25
CA ILE A 271 0.90 3.08 -0.01
C ILE A 271 1.13 3.80 -1.35
N MET A 272 0.31 4.80 -1.66
CA MET A 272 0.39 5.62 -2.89
C MET A 272 0.26 7.10 -2.56
N GLU A 273 0.68 7.99 -3.47
CA GLU A 273 0.45 9.42 -3.33
C GLU A 273 -1.05 9.76 -3.40
N ALA A 274 -1.50 10.69 -2.55
CA ALA A 274 -2.89 11.10 -2.45
C ALA A 274 -3.45 11.74 -3.74
N ASP A 275 -2.58 12.41 -4.53
CA ASP A 275 -2.94 13.15 -5.74
C ASP A 275 -2.97 12.28 -7.02
N LEU A 276 -2.29 11.12 -7.03
CA LEU A 276 -2.35 10.14 -8.11
C LEU A 276 -3.29 8.95 -7.79
N GLY A 277 -3.94 8.99 -6.64
CA GLY A 277 -4.74 7.93 -6.08
C GLY A 277 -6.12 7.76 -6.71
N GLU A 278 -6.20 7.31 -7.97
CA GLU A 278 -7.48 6.99 -8.62
C GLU A 278 -8.12 5.71 -8.03
N GLU A 279 -9.44 5.74 -7.80
CA GLU A 279 -10.24 4.57 -7.41
C GLU A 279 -10.78 3.85 -8.66
N VAL A 280 -10.74 2.52 -8.64
CA VAL A 280 -11.17 1.67 -9.76
C VAL A 280 -12.17 0.65 -9.24
N THR A 281 -13.40 0.71 -9.75
CA THR A 281 -14.44 -0.28 -9.45
C THR A 281 -14.20 -1.60 -10.20
N TYR A 282 -14.79 -2.69 -9.70
CA TYR A 282 -14.70 -4.02 -10.31
C TYR A 282 -15.09 -4.04 -11.80
N ASP A 283 -16.12 -3.29 -12.18
CA ASP A 283 -16.61 -3.24 -13.56
C ASP A 283 -15.60 -2.53 -14.47
N VAL A 284 -15.01 -1.42 -14.02
CA VAL A 284 -14.00 -0.66 -14.77
C VAL A 284 -12.66 -1.40 -14.85
N ALA A 285 -12.28 -2.12 -13.80
CA ALA A 285 -11.01 -2.85 -13.70
C ALA A 285 -10.73 -3.80 -14.88
N GLN A 286 -11.78 -4.41 -15.43
CA GLN A 286 -11.70 -5.32 -16.58
C GLN A 286 -11.23 -4.60 -17.85
N TYR A 287 -11.56 -3.32 -18.00
CA TYR A 287 -11.28 -2.53 -19.19
C TYR A 287 -9.88 -1.88 -19.20
N ILE A 288 -9.28 -1.65 -18.03
CA ILE A 288 -7.95 -1.02 -17.88
C ILE A 288 -6.82 -1.77 -18.62
N LYS A 289 -7.03 -3.06 -18.93
CA LYS A 289 -6.07 -3.91 -19.63
C LYS A 289 -6.09 -3.72 -21.16
N PHE A 290 -7.07 -3.00 -21.71
CA PHE A 290 -7.15 -2.72 -23.15
C PHE A 290 -6.48 -1.40 -23.51
N GLU A 291 -5.96 -1.32 -24.75
CA GLU A 291 -5.46 -0.07 -25.32
C GLU A 291 -6.60 0.89 -25.63
N ILE A 292 -6.32 2.20 -25.58
CA ILE A 292 -7.29 3.28 -25.81
C ILE A 292 -8.10 3.09 -27.10
N PRO A 293 -7.51 2.75 -28.27
CA PRO A 293 -8.29 2.55 -29.50
C PRO A 293 -9.28 1.37 -29.43
N VAL A 294 -9.00 0.36 -28.62
CA VAL A 294 -9.91 -0.77 -28.38
C VAL A 294 -11.09 -0.32 -27.53
N LEU A 295 -10.83 0.49 -26.51
CA LEU A 295 -11.86 1.11 -25.66
C LEU A 295 -12.77 2.04 -26.48
N ASP A 296 -12.20 2.87 -27.35
CA ASP A 296 -12.96 3.74 -28.26
C ASP A 296 -13.91 2.91 -29.14
N SER A 297 -13.44 1.77 -29.68
CA SER A 297 -14.29 0.85 -30.46
C SER A 297 -15.41 0.18 -29.67
N PHE A 298 -15.25 0.00 -28.36
CA PHE A 298 -16.34 -0.47 -27.49
C PHE A 298 -17.36 0.65 -27.23
N VAL A 299 -16.89 1.87 -26.97
CA VAL A 299 -17.75 3.05 -26.77
C VAL A 299 -18.58 3.35 -28.02
N GLU A 300 -17.98 3.26 -29.21
CA GLU A 300 -18.66 3.44 -30.49
C GLU A 300 -19.79 2.40 -30.68
N LYS A 301 -19.49 1.10 -30.52
CA LYS A 301 -20.49 0.03 -30.63
C LYS A 301 -21.62 0.14 -29.61
N LEU A 302 -21.32 0.57 -28.38
CA LEU A 302 -22.35 0.79 -27.36
C LEU A 302 -23.27 1.96 -27.72
N LYS A 303 -22.74 3.05 -28.30
CA LYS A 303 -23.55 4.16 -28.83
C LYS A 303 -24.43 3.75 -29.99
N GLU A 304 -23.91 2.95 -30.93
CA GLU A 304 -24.73 2.40 -32.03
C GLU A 304 -25.87 1.51 -31.53
N GLU A 305 -25.63 0.71 -30.47
CA GLU A 305 -26.66 -0.13 -29.84
C GLU A 305 -27.73 0.72 -29.14
N GLU A 306 -27.29 1.72 -28.36
CA GLU A 306 -28.16 2.68 -27.68
C GLU A 306 -29.03 3.44 -28.70
N GLU A 307 -28.45 3.96 -29.78
CA GLU A 307 -29.21 4.65 -30.83
C GLU A 307 -30.21 3.73 -31.54
N ARG A 308 -29.87 2.45 -31.75
CA ARG A 308 -30.80 1.47 -32.34
C ARG A 308 -31.99 1.17 -31.42
N GLU A 309 -31.78 1.03 -30.11
CA GLU A 309 -32.88 0.86 -29.16
C GLU A 309 -33.69 2.15 -28.95
N ILE A 310 -33.07 3.35 -28.93
CA ILE A 310 -33.77 4.64 -28.91
C ILE A 310 -34.68 4.78 -30.13
N ASN A 311 -34.18 4.49 -31.33
CA ASN A 311 -34.97 4.55 -32.57
C ASN A 311 -36.14 3.56 -32.56
N LYS A 312 -35.92 2.34 -32.07
CA LYS A 312 -36.94 1.29 -31.93
C LYS A 312 -38.02 1.67 -30.91
N LEU A 313 -37.63 2.24 -29.76
CA LEU A 313 -38.55 2.75 -28.74
C LEU A 313 -39.35 3.95 -29.27
N THR A 314 -38.70 4.88 -29.97
CA THR A 314 -39.32 6.07 -30.57
C THR A 314 -40.37 5.70 -31.61
N LYS A 315 -40.06 4.72 -32.49
CA LYS A 315 -41.03 4.17 -33.46
C LYS A 315 -42.24 3.54 -32.78
N LYS A 316 -42.04 2.72 -31.73
CA LYS A 316 -43.13 2.13 -30.94
C LYS A 316 -44.00 3.19 -30.26
N TYR A 317 -43.37 4.17 -29.62
CA TYR A 317 -44.07 5.27 -28.95
C TYR A 317 -44.89 6.12 -29.94
N SER A 318 -44.32 6.46 -31.09
CA SER A 318 -45.00 7.20 -32.15
C SER A 318 -46.23 6.45 -32.68
N ALA A 319 -46.09 5.14 -32.99
CA ALA A 319 -47.20 4.31 -33.43
C ALA A 319 -48.33 4.23 -32.39
N LEU A 320 -47.99 4.04 -31.10
CA LEU A 320 -48.97 4.02 -30.01
C LEU A 320 -49.68 5.37 -29.86
N LYS A 321 -48.93 6.48 -29.92
CA LYS A 321 -49.46 7.84 -29.84
C LYS A 321 -50.48 8.11 -30.95
N SER A 322 -50.15 7.76 -32.20
CA SER A 322 -51.06 7.92 -33.34
C SER A 322 -52.33 7.07 -33.20
N MET A 323 -52.21 5.83 -32.71
CA MET A 323 -53.37 4.97 -32.46
C MET A 323 -54.31 5.56 -31.39
N ILE A 324 -53.75 6.12 -30.30
CA ILE A 324 -54.54 6.77 -29.24
C ILE A 324 -55.22 8.04 -29.77
N LEU A 325 -54.51 8.88 -30.52
CA LEU A 325 -55.07 10.10 -31.12
C LEU A 325 -56.24 9.78 -32.07
N HIS A 326 -56.07 8.80 -32.96
CA HIS A 326 -57.14 8.37 -33.87
C HIS A 326 -58.38 7.83 -33.12
N GLN A 327 -58.20 7.12 -31.99
CA GLN A 327 -59.33 6.71 -31.15
C GLN A 327 -60.03 7.87 -30.45
N LEU A 328 -59.29 8.92 -30.05
CA LEU A 328 -59.87 10.13 -29.45
C LEU A 328 -60.66 10.93 -30.49
N GLU A 329 -60.11 11.13 -31.69
CA GLU A 329 -60.79 11.80 -32.82
C GLU A 329 -62.07 11.06 -33.23
N HIS A 330 -62.02 9.73 -33.37
CA HIS A 330 -63.21 8.94 -33.70
C HIS A 330 -64.30 9.01 -32.61
N LYS A 331 -63.91 9.10 -31.32
CA LYS A 331 -64.87 9.28 -30.22
C LYS A 331 -65.49 10.69 -30.22
N ALA A 332 -64.71 11.72 -30.50
CA ALA A 332 -65.23 13.10 -30.62
C ALA A 332 -66.27 13.20 -31.75
N LEU A 333 -65.95 12.68 -32.94
CA LEU A 333 -66.85 12.68 -34.11
C LEU A 333 -68.15 11.85 -33.91
N HIS A 334 -68.16 10.90 -32.98
CA HIS A 334 -69.37 10.18 -32.58
C HIS A 334 -70.20 10.94 -31.55
N SER A 335 -69.56 11.76 -30.70
CA SER A 335 -70.24 12.57 -29.69
C SER A 335 -70.96 13.78 -30.28
N ASP A 336 -70.51 14.31 -31.41
CA ASP A 336 -71.16 15.43 -32.13
C ASP A 336 -72.33 14.99 -33.04
N ARG A 337 -72.68 13.69 -33.05
CA ARG A 337 -73.74 13.11 -33.89
C ARG A 337 -74.92 12.54 -33.09
N VAL A 338 -74.94 12.75 -31.77
CA VAL A 338 -75.99 12.36 -30.83
C VAL A 338 -76.55 13.59 -30.15
#